data_AF-S2SIU1-F1
#
_entry.id   AF-S2SIU1-F1
#
_cell.length_a   1.000
_cell.length_b   1.000
_cell.length_c   1.000
_cell.angle_alpha   90.00
_cell.angle_beta   90.00
_cell.angle_gamma   90.00
#
_symmetry.space_group_name_H-M   'P 1'
#
loop_
_entity.id
_entity.type
_entity.pdbx_description
1 polymer ?
#
loop_
_entity_poly.entity_id
_entity_poly.type
_entity_poly.pdbx_seq_one_letter_code
_entity_poly.pdbx_strand_id
1 'polypeptide(L)'
;SQTSSSSAAQTLTSQAAVPEQTTDASQVASATSAQVASGSGAAQSAAAADQAAAQATTASETAASSAASSQASSAQQSASSQAQPVATAAAQLTVTANTATTDATVDGLTYSFDETTKTATVTGHDSGATLTDINIGPTVSYNGQAYTVTAIQDVAFFNLSNLTSLHVASTVTTIGASAFAYSKFTGGITVDNAAVIGKEAFAGVNASAITLNGAGNIGESSFAYATITGVVSVAGPATIGQNAFYGLKAESLTLDDEVANIGEAAFAYETINDTINVAGSAMIGKNAFYGTKATSLTLGGKA
;
A
#
# COMPACT_ATOMS: atom_id res chain seq x y z
N SER A 1 -26.50 -54.77 -38.07
CA SER A 1 -25.99 -54.94 -39.44
C SER A 1 -25.47 -53.59 -39.90
N GLN A 2 -24.17 -53.49 -40.23
CA GLN A 2 -23.55 -52.48 -41.11
C GLN A 2 -23.65 -51.00 -40.64
N THR A 3 -22.58 -50.45 -40.02
CA THR A 3 -21.61 -49.47 -40.61
C THR A 3 -22.18 -48.03 -40.76
N SER A 4 -21.76 -47.09 -39.91
CA SER A 4 -20.61 -46.17 -40.04
C SER A 4 -20.82 -45.00 -41.01
N SER A 5 -20.82 -43.76 -40.51
CA SER A 5 -19.98 -42.67 -41.06
C SER A 5 -19.96 -41.46 -40.11
N SER A 6 -18.74 -41.09 -39.73
CA SER A 6 -18.34 -39.92 -38.97
C SER A 6 -17.88 -38.81 -39.92
N SER A 7 -18.01 -37.54 -39.51
CA SER A 7 -17.17 -36.46 -40.05
C SER A 7 -16.72 -35.55 -38.91
N ALA A 8 -15.44 -35.66 -38.55
CA ALA A 8 -14.70 -34.68 -37.77
C ALA A 8 -13.38 -34.40 -38.50
N ALA A 9 -13.05 -33.12 -38.67
CA ALA A 9 -11.77 -32.60 -39.15
C ALA A 9 -11.76 -31.10 -38.80
N GLN A 10 -10.71 -30.46 -38.28
CA GLN A 10 -9.30 -30.84 -38.06
C GLN A 10 -8.68 -29.81 -37.10
N THR A 11 -7.85 -30.29 -36.16
CA THR A 11 -6.85 -29.48 -35.43
C THR A 11 -5.49 -29.86 -36.00
N LEU A 12 -4.68 -28.88 -36.39
CA LEU A 12 -3.33 -29.07 -36.94
C LEU A 12 -2.27 -28.79 -35.85
N THR A 13 -1.49 -29.82 -35.49
CA THR A 13 -0.18 -29.70 -34.85
C THR A 13 0.82 -30.56 -35.63
N SER A 14 1.90 -29.95 -36.11
CA SER A 14 2.98 -30.64 -36.83
C SER A 14 4.12 -31.02 -35.87
N GLN A 15 4.41 -32.31 -35.82
CA GLN A 15 5.62 -32.90 -35.24
C GLN A 15 6.45 -33.48 -36.40
N ALA A 16 7.78 -33.32 -36.34
CA ALA A 16 8.71 -34.09 -37.16
C ALA A 16 9.91 -34.48 -36.32
N ALA A 17 10.26 -35.77 -36.40
CA ALA A 17 11.28 -36.45 -35.61
C ALA A 17 12.56 -36.75 -36.43
N VAL A 18 13.62 -36.94 -35.64
CA VAL A 18 14.99 -37.51 -35.77
C VAL A 18 15.26 -38.54 -36.90
N PRO A 19 16.55 -38.84 -37.19
CA PRO A 19 17.08 -40.13 -36.69
C PRO A 19 18.52 -40.11 -36.12
N GLU A 20 18.80 -41.10 -35.27
CA GLU A 20 20.08 -41.42 -34.59
C GLU A 20 21.12 -42.09 -35.50
N GLN A 21 22.40 -41.98 -35.13
CA GLN A 21 23.37 -43.06 -35.33
C GLN A 21 24.47 -43.07 -34.24
N THR A 22 24.76 -44.26 -33.74
CA THR A 22 25.68 -44.68 -32.67
C THR A 22 27.16 -44.67 -33.08
N THR A 23 28.12 -44.59 -32.14
CA THR A 23 29.18 -45.60 -31.85
C THR A 23 30.03 -45.19 -30.63
N ASP A 24 30.52 -46.21 -29.93
CA ASP A 24 31.10 -46.35 -28.58
C ASP A 24 32.62 -46.02 -28.44
N ALA A 25 33.04 -45.97 -27.16
CA ALA A 25 34.31 -46.42 -26.57
C ALA A 25 35.42 -45.40 -26.15
N SER A 26 35.45 -45.19 -24.82
CA SER A 26 36.57 -45.48 -23.89
C SER A 26 37.80 -44.56 -23.74
N GLN A 27 37.98 -44.15 -22.47
CA GLN A 27 39.24 -43.94 -21.69
C GLN A 27 40.07 -42.69 -22.06
N VAL A 28 40.61 -41.88 -21.13
CA VAL A 28 41.55 -42.22 -20.04
C VAL A 28 41.44 -41.21 -18.88
N ALA A 29 41.73 -41.77 -17.70
CA ALA A 29 41.80 -41.22 -16.35
C ALA A 29 42.81 -40.08 -16.07
N SER A 30 42.61 -39.53 -14.85
CA SER A 30 43.63 -39.11 -13.87
C SER A 30 44.15 -37.66 -14.02
N ALA A 31 44.42 -36.89 -12.97
CA ALA A 31 44.47 -37.19 -11.55
C ALA A 31 44.63 -35.86 -10.76
N THR A 32 44.16 -35.85 -9.50
CA THR A 32 44.94 -35.42 -8.30
C THR A 32 45.23 -33.93 -8.10
N SER A 33 45.14 -33.30 -6.92
CA SER A 33 44.66 -33.63 -5.56
C SER A 33 44.82 -32.40 -4.65
N ALA A 34 44.15 -32.49 -3.49
CA ALA A 34 44.49 -31.94 -2.16
C ALA A 34 44.20 -30.45 -1.90
N GLN A 35 43.29 -30.11 -0.96
CA GLN A 35 43.44 -30.10 0.53
C GLN A 35 44.63 -29.21 0.97
N VAL A 36 44.53 -28.30 1.96
CA VAL A 36 43.96 -28.44 3.31
C VAL A 36 43.77 -27.05 3.97
N ALA A 37 42.69 -26.94 4.75
CA ALA A 37 42.52 -26.36 6.09
C ALA A 37 43.31 -25.15 6.64
N SER A 38 42.54 -24.41 7.45
CA SER A 38 42.86 -23.72 8.73
C SER A 38 43.09 -22.21 8.68
N GLY A 39 42.42 -21.51 9.60
CA GLY A 39 42.62 -20.08 9.83
C GLY A 39 41.46 -19.40 10.57
N SER A 40 41.46 -19.52 11.89
CA SER A 40 40.66 -18.75 12.85
C SER A 40 40.73 -17.23 12.67
N GLY A 41 39.66 -16.50 13.02
CA GLY A 41 39.77 -15.06 13.25
C GLY A 41 38.42 -14.39 13.51
N ALA A 42 38.24 -13.91 14.72
CA ALA A 42 37.04 -13.23 15.19
C ALA A 42 36.92 -11.78 14.69
N ALA A 43 35.66 -11.32 14.71
CA ALA A 43 35.21 -9.98 15.11
C ALA A 43 35.23 -8.80 14.09
N GLN A 44 34.22 -7.95 14.33
CA GLN A 44 34.04 -6.52 13.97
C GLN A 44 33.40 -6.26 12.60
N SER A 45 32.13 -5.83 12.49
CA SER A 45 31.41 -4.64 13.03
C SER A 45 31.50 -3.41 12.14
N ALA A 46 30.37 -2.70 12.08
CA ALA A 46 30.18 -1.29 11.70
C ALA A 46 30.27 -0.99 10.19
N ALA A 47 29.16 -0.63 9.54
CA ALA A 47 28.48 0.66 9.63
C ALA A 47 29.35 1.81 9.07
N ALA A 48 28.91 2.34 7.93
CA ALA A 48 29.23 3.70 7.50
C ALA A 48 27.97 4.28 6.84
N ALA A 49 27.08 4.80 7.68
CA ALA A 49 26.24 5.94 7.36
C ALA A 49 26.97 7.18 7.88
N ASP A 50 27.04 8.24 7.07
CA ASP A 50 27.05 9.67 7.43
C ASP A 50 27.64 10.47 6.26
N GLN A 51 27.29 11.74 5.99
CA GLN A 51 26.25 12.67 6.40
C GLN A 51 26.54 13.92 5.56
N ALA A 52 25.51 14.72 5.25
CA ALA A 52 25.66 16.17 5.23
C ALA A 52 24.28 16.81 5.41
N ALA A 53 23.96 17.03 6.69
CA ALA A 53 22.92 17.92 7.19
C ALA A 53 23.30 19.39 6.87
N ALA A 54 22.37 20.23 6.40
CA ALA A 54 21.47 21.10 7.19
C ALA A 54 22.02 22.52 7.45
N GLN A 55 21.15 23.51 7.21
CA GLN A 55 20.60 24.48 8.20
C GLN A 55 19.99 25.65 7.40
N ALA A 56 18.65 25.82 7.42
CA ALA A 56 17.84 26.52 8.42
C ALA A 56 18.13 28.05 8.43
N THR A 57 17.17 28.98 8.52
CA THR A 57 16.08 29.05 9.51
C THR A 57 15.12 30.25 9.21
N THR A 58 13.83 30.05 9.53
CA THR A 58 12.83 30.93 10.20
C THR A 58 12.11 32.14 9.55
N ALA A 59 10.80 32.17 9.87
CA ALA A 59 9.84 33.28 10.06
C ALA A 59 9.28 33.96 8.79
N SER A 60 8.01 34.36 8.69
CA SER A 60 6.82 34.31 9.56
C SER A 60 5.64 34.74 8.68
N GLU A 61 4.44 34.22 8.94
CA GLU A 61 3.19 34.79 8.41
C GLU A 61 2.94 36.18 9.01
N THR A 62 2.28 37.09 8.26
CA THR A 62 1.13 37.93 8.67
C THR A 62 0.88 39.10 7.68
N ALA A 63 -0.36 39.13 7.16
CA ALA A 63 -1.21 40.27 6.81
C ALA A 63 -0.92 41.27 5.66
N ALA A 64 -2.01 41.47 4.91
CA ALA A 64 -2.59 42.75 4.45
C ALA A 64 -2.01 43.46 3.22
N SER A 65 -2.79 43.36 2.13
CA SER A 65 -3.40 44.49 1.41
C SER A 65 -2.87 45.89 1.76
N SER A 66 -2.32 46.60 0.77
CA SER A 66 -2.96 47.81 0.20
C SER A 66 -2.06 48.58 -0.76
N ALA A 67 -2.75 49.38 -1.58
CA ALA A 67 -2.34 50.63 -2.22
C ALA A 67 -1.76 50.56 -3.65
N ALA A 68 -2.51 51.27 -4.50
CA ALA A 68 -2.41 51.44 -5.92
C ALA A 68 -1.50 52.61 -6.31
N SER A 69 -0.97 52.57 -7.54
CA SER A 69 -0.74 53.71 -8.44
C SER A 69 0.01 53.20 -9.67
N SER A 70 -0.19 53.60 -10.92
CA SER A 70 -1.21 54.37 -11.64
C SER A 70 -0.66 54.46 -13.07
N GLN A 71 -1.45 54.20 -14.11
CA GLN A 71 -1.47 54.98 -15.35
C GLN A 71 -2.59 54.52 -16.29
N ALA A 72 -3.44 55.48 -16.64
CA ALA A 72 -4.50 55.45 -17.66
C ALA A 72 -3.88 55.29 -19.08
N SER A 73 -4.59 54.95 -20.16
CA SER A 73 -5.83 55.56 -20.68
C SER A 73 -6.38 54.86 -21.95
N SER A 74 -7.60 55.26 -22.34
CA SER A 74 -8.47 54.95 -23.51
C SER A 74 -9.44 53.75 -23.35
N ALA A 75 -10.71 53.98 -22.93
CA ALA A 75 -11.92 54.43 -23.68
C ALA A 75 -12.35 53.40 -24.75
N GLN A 76 -13.58 52.92 -24.92
CA GLN A 76 -14.97 53.24 -24.52
C GLN A 76 -15.78 51.96 -24.87
N GLN A 77 -16.82 51.47 -24.17
CA GLN A 77 -18.23 51.84 -24.39
C GLN A 77 -19.16 50.85 -23.62
N SER A 78 -20.31 51.37 -23.23
CA SER A 78 -21.32 50.97 -22.24
C SER A 78 -22.07 49.62 -22.41
N ALA A 79 -22.45 48.99 -21.30
CA ALA A 79 -23.86 48.72 -20.94
C ALA A 79 -23.99 48.08 -19.53
N SER A 80 -24.94 48.60 -18.76
CA SER A 80 -25.27 48.33 -17.36
C SER A 80 -26.08 47.05 -17.13
N SER A 81 -25.73 46.27 -16.10
CA SER A 81 -26.68 45.43 -15.35
C SER A 81 -26.15 45.18 -13.94
N GLN A 82 -26.90 45.65 -12.95
CA GLN A 82 -26.62 45.46 -11.52
C GLN A 82 -26.85 44.00 -11.12
N ALA A 83 -25.95 43.44 -10.31
CA ALA A 83 -26.27 42.35 -9.38
C ALA A 83 -25.37 42.49 -8.14
N GLN A 84 -26.01 42.51 -6.97
CA GLN A 84 -25.40 42.66 -5.65
C GLN A 84 -24.41 41.53 -5.30
N PRO A 85 -23.44 41.78 -4.40
CA PRO A 85 -22.59 40.75 -3.85
C PRO A 85 -23.36 39.88 -2.83
N VAL A 86 -23.40 38.57 -3.07
CA VAL A 86 -23.81 37.58 -2.06
C VAL A 86 -22.66 37.47 -1.06
N ALA A 87 -22.87 37.98 0.14
CA ALA A 87 -21.96 37.78 1.26
C ALA A 87 -22.11 36.34 1.78
N THR A 88 -21.22 35.45 1.35
CA THR A 88 -21.10 34.11 1.93
C THR A 88 -20.38 34.22 3.27
N ALA A 89 -21.13 34.40 4.35
CA ALA A 89 -20.62 34.32 5.71
C ALA A 89 -20.28 32.85 6.03
N ALA A 90 -19.02 32.47 5.84
CA ALA A 90 -18.50 31.22 6.38
C ALA A 90 -18.30 31.40 7.89
N ALA A 91 -19.30 30.98 8.68
CA ALA A 91 -19.14 30.80 10.12
C ALA A 91 -18.22 29.59 10.34
N GLN A 92 -16.94 29.85 10.57
CA GLN A 92 -15.98 28.85 11.03
C GLN A 92 -16.27 28.56 12.51
N LEU A 93 -17.08 27.54 12.77
CA LEU A 93 -17.17 26.93 14.10
C LEU A 93 -15.91 26.10 14.32
N THR A 94 -14.87 26.71 14.88
CA THR A 94 -13.78 25.95 15.52
C THR A 94 -14.27 25.45 16.87
N VAL A 95 -14.84 24.25 16.90
CA VAL A 95 -14.91 23.47 18.14
C VAL A 95 -13.53 22.83 18.31
N THR A 96 -12.64 23.53 19.01
CA THR A 96 -11.44 22.88 19.56
C THR A 96 -11.92 22.00 20.71
N ALA A 97 -12.35 20.78 20.38
CA ALA A 97 -12.60 19.76 21.38
C ALA A 97 -11.24 19.41 22.00
N ASN A 98 -10.96 19.96 23.17
CA ASN A 98 -9.87 19.51 24.01
C ASN A 98 -10.30 18.17 24.61
N THR A 99 -10.29 17.11 23.79
CA THR A 99 -10.65 15.76 24.21
C THR A 99 -9.60 15.27 25.18
N ALA A 100 -10.03 14.90 26.38
CA ALA A 100 -9.16 14.30 27.37
C ALA A 100 -8.77 12.90 26.87
N THR A 101 -7.54 12.78 26.37
CA THR A 101 -6.96 11.49 26.02
C THR A 101 -6.04 10.98 27.13
N THR A 102 -6.04 9.67 27.34
CA THR A 102 -5.09 9.00 28.23
C THR A 102 -4.33 7.96 27.42
N ASP A 103 -3.01 7.90 27.56
CA ASP A 103 -2.20 6.90 26.87
C ASP A 103 -1.87 5.74 27.80
N ALA A 104 -2.00 4.50 27.33
CA ALA A 104 -1.58 3.32 28.07
C ALA A 104 -1.24 2.13 27.16
N THR A 105 -0.52 1.16 27.73
CA THR A 105 -0.20 -0.10 27.08
C THR A 105 -1.18 -1.19 27.51
N VAL A 106 -1.72 -1.94 26.55
CA VAL A 106 -2.53 -3.14 26.78
C VAL A 106 -2.01 -4.24 25.85
N ASP A 107 -1.66 -5.39 26.41
CA ASP A 107 -1.16 -6.56 25.66
C ASP A 107 0.02 -6.25 24.69
N GLY A 108 0.93 -5.38 25.12
CA GLY A 108 2.12 -4.98 24.35
C GLY A 108 1.86 -3.93 23.26
N LEU A 109 0.62 -3.50 23.06
CA LEU A 109 0.24 -2.40 22.16
C LEU A 109 -0.01 -1.12 22.97
N THR A 110 0.43 0.03 22.45
CA THR A 110 0.13 1.33 23.06
C THR A 110 -1.10 1.94 22.41
N TYR A 111 -1.94 2.57 23.23
CA TYR A 111 -3.19 3.18 22.83
C TYR A 111 -3.32 4.60 23.39
N SER A 112 -4.04 5.44 22.67
CA SER A 112 -4.61 6.69 23.18
C SER A 112 -6.12 6.53 23.31
N PHE A 113 -6.63 6.67 24.53
CA PHE A 113 -8.04 6.47 24.89
C PHE A 113 -8.75 7.81 24.97
N ASP A 114 -9.79 8.00 24.17
CA ASP A 114 -10.68 9.15 24.28
C ASP A 114 -11.79 8.84 25.29
N GLU A 115 -11.77 9.54 26.43
CA GLU A 115 -12.73 9.33 27.50
C GLU A 115 -14.14 9.81 27.18
N THR A 116 -14.29 10.69 26.19
CA THR A 116 -15.57 11.29 25.80
C THR A 116 -16.32 10.37 24.85
N THR A 117 -15.63 9.89 23.81
CA THR A 117 -16.22 9.06 22.76
C THR A 117 -16.17 7.56 23.08
N LYS A 118 -15.38 7.16 24.07
CA LYS A 118 -15.06 5.76 24.38
C LYS A 118 -14.44 5.04 23.17
N THR A 119 -13.56 5.74 22.47
CA THR A 119 -12.76 5.18 21.37
C THR A 119 -11.29 5.07 21.77
N ALA A 120 -10.56 4.18 21.11
CA ALA A 120 -9.13 4.03 21.25
C ALA A 120 -8.45 4.11 19.88
N THR A 121 -7.31 4.79 19.85
CA THR A 121 -6.39 4.81 18.70
C THR A 121 -5.14 4.04 19.08
N VAL A 122 -4.74 3.07 18.26
CA VAL A 122 -3.46 2.37 18.44
C VAL A 122 -2.34 3.34 18.07
N THR A 123 -1.45 3.63 19.00
CA THR A 123 -0.34 4.58 18.83
C THR A 123 0.99 3.88 18.56
N GLY A 124 1.04 2.57 18.73
CA GLY A 124 2.21 1.75 18.45
C GLY A 124 2.30 0.55 19.38
N HIS A 125 3.51 0.33 19.88
CA HIS A 125 3.83 -0.82 20.71
C HIS A 125 4.75 -0.46 21.86
N ASP A 126 4.73 -1.30 22.88
CA ASP A 126 5.68 -1.23 23.97
C ASP A 126 7.08 -1.65 23.48
N SER A 127 8.05 -0.75 23.64
CA SER A 127 9.46 -1.02 23.32
C SER A 127 10.07 -2.22 24.06
N GLY A 128 9.48 -2.63 25.18
CA GLY A 128 9.89 -3.81 25.93
C GLY A 128 9.21 -5.11 25.47
N ALA A 129 8.20 -5.04 24.61
CA ALA A 129 7.44 -6.21 24.16
C ALA A 129 8.10 -6.86 22.94
N THR A 130 8.22 -8.19 22.98
CA THR A 130 8.51 -8.99 21.78
C THR A 130 7.21 -9.21 21.03
N LEU A 131 6.90 -8.33 20.09
CA LEU A 131 5.76 -8.52 19.18
C LEU A 131 6.13 -9.51 18.08
N THR A 132 5.44 -10.65 18.06
CA THR A 132 5.44 -11.58 16.93
C THR A 132 4.18 -11.45 16.10
N ASP A 133 3.06 -11.04 16.69
CA ASP A 133 1.78 -10.90 15.99
C ASP A 133 1.14 -9.58 16.42
N ILE A 134 0.52 -8.90 15.47
CA ILE A 134 -0.25 -7.68 15.73
C ILE A 134 -1.71 -8.00 15.49
N ASN A 135 -2.48 -8.13 16.56
CA ASN A 135 -3.92 -8.36 16.50
C ASN A 135 -4.66 -7.16 17.10
N ILE A 136 -5.18 -6.30 16.23
CA ILE A 136 -5.92 -5.11 16.61
C ILE A 136 -7.41 -5.47 16.57
N GLY A 137 -7.92 -5.87 17.73
CA GLY A 137 -9.32 -6.26 17.92
C GLY A 137 -10.29 -5.07 17.86
N PRO A 138 -11.61 -5.34 17.79
CA PRO A 138 -12.61 -4.27 17.65
C PRO A 138 -12.76 -3.40 18.91
N THR A 139 -12.34 -3.94 20.05
CA THR A 139 -12.41 -3.28 21.35
C THR A 139 -11.18 -3.60 22.18
N VAL A 140 -10.78 -2.67 23.04
CA VAL A 140 -9.75 -2.85 24.06
C VAL A 140 -10.31 -2.44 25.43
N SER A 141 -9.96 -3.18 26.48
CA SER A 141 -10.39 -2.89 27.84
C SER A 141 -9.28 -2.20 28.62
N TYR A 142 -9.56 -1.03 29.20
CA TYR A 142 -8.63 -0.28 30.05
C TYR A 142 -9.38 0.25 31.28
N ASN A 143 -8.82 0.01 32.48
CA ASN A 143 -9.42 0.40 33.77
C ASN A 143 -10.90 -0.04 33.95
N GLY A 144 -11.23 -1.24 33.48
CA GLY A 144 -12.58 -1.80 33.58
C GLY A 144 -13.58 -1.26 32.55
N GLN A 145 -13.16 -0.36 31.67
CA GLN A 145 -13.98 0.22 30.61
C GLN A 145 -13.56 -0.32 29.25
N ALA A 146 -14.53 -0.57 28.37
CA ALA A 146 -14.29 -0.98 27.00
C ALA A 146 -14.27 0.25 26.07
N TYR A 147 -13.30 0.29 25.16
CA TYR A 147 -13.15 1.32 24.14
C TYR A 147 -13.16 0.67 22.76
N THR A 148 -13.89 1.23 21.82
CA THR A 148 -13.87 0.77 20.43
C THR A 148 -12.58 1.22 19.76
N VAL A 149 -11.84 0.29 19.15
CA VAL A 149 -10.62 0.65 18.42
C VAL A 149 -11.01 1.15 17.04
N THR A 150 -10.71 2.40 16.74
CA THR A 150 -11.19 3.07 15.52
C THR A 150 -10.09 3.49 14.56
N ALA A 151 -8.85 3.57 15.01
CA ALA A 151 -7.74 4.05 14.20
C ALA A 151 -6.39 3.46 14.63
N ILE A 152 -5.45 3.48 13.68
CA ILE A 152 -4.03 3.24 13.90
C ILE A 152 -3.30 4.52 13.51
N GLN A 153 -2.48 5.03 14.42
CA GLN A 153 -1.75 6.27 14.21
C GLN A 153 -0.65 6.12 13.17
N ASP A 154 -0.25 7.26 12.60
CA ASP A 154 0.92 7.35 11.74
C ASP A 154 2.15 6.72 12.42
N VAL A 155 2.92 5.95 11.64
CA VAL A 155 4.21 5.36 12.06
C VAL A 155 4.13 4.36 13.23
N ALA A 156 2.93 3.99 13.71
CA ALA A 156 2.72 3.17 14.92
C ALA A 156 3.55 1.86 14.95
N PHE A 157 3.71 1.21 13.81
CA PHE A 157 4.43 -0.06 13.63
C PHE A 157 5.45 0.02 12.49
N PHE A 158 6.12 1.16 12.36
CA PHE A 158 7.13 1.38 11.33
C PHE A 158 8.37 0.50 11.52
N ASN A 159 8.82 -0.11 10.43
CA ASN A 159 10.09 -0.85 10.32
C ASN A 159 10.28 -1.95 11.38
N LEU A 160 9.19 -2.66 11.71
CA LEU A 160 9.26 -3.80 12.61
C LEU A 160 9.75 -5.04 11.89
N SER A 161 10.65 -5.76 12.55
CA SER A 161 11.21 -7.01 12.05
C SER A 161 10.67 -8.19 12.85
N ASN A 162 10.50 -9.33 12.18
CA ASN A 162 10.09 -10.61 12.78
C ASN A 162 8.62 -10.71 13.21
N LEU A 163 7.72 -10.12 12.42
CA LEU A 163 6.29 -10.34 12.59
C LEU A 163 5.87 -11.61 11.85
N THR A 164 4.87 -12.28 12.38
CA THR A 164 4.20 -13.44 11.81
C THR A 164 2.96 -12.97 11.08
N SER A 165 2.03 -12.30 11.76
CA SER A 165 0.79 -11.85 11.12
C SER A 165 0.30 -10.48 11.60
N LEU A 166 -0.56 -9.88 10.78
CA LEU A 166 -1.35 -8.70 11.13
C LEU A 166 -2.82 -9.02 10.91
N HIS A 167 -3.62 -8.71 11.92
CA HIS A 167 -5.08 -8.68 11.83
C HIS A 167 -5.59 -7.34 12.35
N VAL A 168 -6.41 -6.66 11.54
CA VAL A 168 -7.05 -5.38 11.88
C VAL A 168 -8.56 -5.53 11.74
N ALA A 169 -9.26 -5.40 12.87
CA ALA A 169 -10.71 -5.58 12.93
C ALA A 169 -11.49 -4.48 12.19
N SER A 170 -12.74 -4.81 11.84
CA SER A 170 -13.61 -3.97 10.99
C SER A 170 -14.03 -2.62 11.58
N THR A 171 -13.84 -2.41 12.90
CA THR A 171 -14.11 -1.12 13.56
C THR A 171 -13.01 -0.09 13.31
N VAL A 172 -11.82 -0.53 12.87
CA VAL A 172 -10.70 0.35 12.55
C VAL A 172 -10.97 0.98 11.19
N THR A 173 -11.37 2.25 11.19
CA THR A 173 -11.74 2.96 9.96
C THR A 173 -10.56 3.66 9.29
N THR A 174 -9.47 3.91 10.03
CA THR A 174 -8.31 4.66 9.54
C THR A 174 -7.02 3.96 9.91
N ILE A 175 -6.18 3.71 8.91
CA ILE A 175 -4.79 3.31 9.08
C ILE A 175 -3.92 4.51 8.69
N GLY A 176 -3.12 4.99 9.63
CA GLY A 176 -2.29 6.19 9.47
C GLY A 176 -1.19 6.07 8.43
N ALA A 177 -0.57 7.21 8.12
CA ALA A 177 0.54 7.29 7.20
C ALA A 177 1.74 6.47 7.71
N SER A 178 2.34 5.70 6.82
CA SER A 178 3.50 4.83 7.10
C SER A 178 3.32 3.89 8.30
N ALA A 179 2.08 3.61 8.72
CA ALA A 179 1.79 2.89 9.96
C ALA A 179 2.50 1.53 10.07
N PHE A 180 2.67 0.82 8.94
CA PHE A 180 3.36 -0.47 8.84
C PHE A 180 4.50 -0.44 7.81
N ALA A 181 4.96 0.73 7.38
CA ALA A 181 5.96 0.82 6.32
C ALA A 181 7.25 0.09 6.71
N TYR A 182 7.81 -0.65 5.76
CA TYR A 182 9.03 -1.48 5.87
C TYR A 182 8.97 -2.61 6.90
N SER A 183 7.78 -2.93 7.41
CA SER A 183 7.61 -4.03 8.35
C SER A 183 7.61 -5.40 7.66
N LYS A 184 8.19 -6.39 8.34
CA LYS A 184 8.43 -7.73 7.78
C LYS A 184 7.56 -8.77 8.47
N PHE A 185 6.57 -9.24 7.74
CA PHE A 185 5.70 -10.35 8.11
C PHE A 185 6.14 -11.63 7.37
N THR A 186 6.13 -12.75 8.08
CA THR A 186 6.35 -14.07 7.50
C THR A 186 5.05 -14.75 7.08
N GLY A 187 3.93 -14.32 7.65
CA GLY A 187 2.57 -14.76 7.36
C GLY A 187 1.73 -13.64 6.73
N GLY A 188 0.41 -13.81 6.83
CA GLY A 188 -0.56 -12.97 6.14
C GLY A 188 -0.93 -11.70 6.89
N ILE A 189 -1.40 -10.71 6.12
CA ILE A 189 -2.02 -9.48 6.61
C ILE A 189 -3.50 -9.52 6.25
N THR A 190 -4.38 -9.33 7.23
CA THR A 190 -5.82 -9.16 7.00
C THR A 190 -6.29 -7.85 7.63
N VAL A 191 -6.94 -7.04 6.81
CA VAL A 191 -7.64 -5.82 7.23
C VAL A 191 -9.12 -6.00 6.89
N ASP A 192 -9.95 -6.20 7.91
CA ASP A 192 -11.36 -6.49 7.73
C ASP A 192 -12.13 -5.31 7.14
N ASN A 193 -11.72 -4.10 7.49
CA ASN A 193 -12.22 -2.86 6.94
C ASN A 193 -11.22 -1.74 7.22
N ALA A 194 -11.12 -0.77 6.32
CA ALA A 194 -10.43 0.49 6.51
C ALA A 194 -10.98 1.49 5.49
N ALA A 195 -11.80 2.44 5.94
CA ALA A 195 -12.29 3.51 5.08
C ALA A 195 -11.12 4.32 4.47
N VAL A 196 -10.03 4.47 5.22
CA VAL A 196 -8.82 5.15 4.76
C VAL A 196 -7.57 4.33 5.10
N ILE A 197 -6.78 4.02 4.08
CA ILE A 197 -5.40 3.55 4.21
C ILE A 197 -4.48 4.71 3.83
N GLY A 198 -3.71 5.19 4.80
CA GLY A 198 -2.88 6.38 4.67
C GLY A 198 -1.73 6.24 3.66
N LYS A 199 -1.12 7.38 3.35
CA LYS A 199 0.09 7.45 2.52
C LYS A 199 1.16 6.49 3.04
N GLU A 200 1.73 5.69 2.15
CA GLU A 200 2.82 4.75 2.46
C GLU A 200 2.52 3.73 3.57
N ALA A 201 1.25 3.54 3.98
CA ALA A 201 0.89 2.75 5.16
C ALA A 201 1.51 1.34 5.20
N PHE A 202 1.68 0.70 4.04
CA PHE A 202 2.29 -0.62 3.86
C PHE A 202 3.45 -0.58 2.83
N ALA A 203 4.08 0.58 2.63
CA ALA A 203 5.19 0.71 1.69
C ALA A 203 6.35 -0.21 2.10
N GLY A 204 6.91 -0.97 1.15
CA GLY A 204 8.04 -1.87 1.40
C GLY A 204 7.74 -3.05 2.34
N VAL A 205 6.47 -3.34 2.63
CA VAL A 205 6.08 -4.47 3.48
C VAL A 205 6.45 -5.80 2.83
N ASN A 206 6.80 -6.79 3.64
CA ASN A 206 6.94 -8.19 3.21
C ASN A 206 5.88 -9.02 3.92
N ALA A 207 5.16 -9.89 3.20
CA ALA A 207 4.15 -10.78 3.77
C ALA A 207 3.92 -12.01 2.87
N SER A 208 3.24 -13.04 3.39
CA SER A 208 2.85 -14.18 2.56
C SER A 208 1.61 -13.92 1.71
N ALA A 209 0.70 -13.08 2.20
CA ALA A 209 -0.52 -12.65 1.51
C ALA A 209 -1.04 -11.35 2.13
N ILE A 210 -1.83 -10.60 1.37
CA ILE A 210 -2.59 -9.45 1.87
C ILE A 210 -4.05 -9.59 1.47
N THR A 211 -4.96 -9.44 2.44
CA THR A 211 -6.39 -9.37 2.21
C THR A 211 -6.94 -8.08 2.83
N LEU A 212 -7.54 -7.23 1.99
CA LEU A 212 -8.29 -6.04 2.40
C LEU A 212 -9.77 -6.29 2.09
N ASN A 213 -10.58 -6.59 3.11
CA ASN A 213 -12.00 -6.97 2.94
C ASN A 213 -12.95 -5.77 2.75
N GLY A 214 -12.44 -4.55 2.91
CA GLY A 214 -13.18 -3.31 2.69
C GLY A 214 -12.25 -2.12 2.80
N ALA A 215 -11.60 -1.72 1.71
CA ALA A 215 -10.80 -0.51 1.68
C ALA A 215 -11.61 0.62 1.04
N GLY A 216 -11.82 1.76 1.67
CA GLY A 216 -12.52 2.88 1.02
C GLY A 216 -11.60 3.67 0.08
N ASN A 217 -10.42 4.02 0.59
CA ASN A 217 -9.39 4.77 -0.13
C ASN A 217 -8.01 4.18 0.17
N ILE A 218 -7.26 3.84 -0.87
CA ILE A 218 -5.87 3.45 -0.79
C ILE A 218 -5.02 4.67 -1.12
N GLY A 219 -4.27 5.16 -0.14
CA GLY A 219 -3.46 6.37 -0.25
C GLY A 219 -2.30 6.29 -1.23
N GLU A 220 -1.63 7.42 -1.37
CA GLU A 220 -0.42 7.55 -2.17
C GLU A 220 0.65 6.57 -1.69
N SER A 221 1.22 5.80 -2.61
CA SER A 221 2.31 4.85 -2.34
C SER A 221 2.02 3.81 -1.24
N SER A 222 0.76 3.56 -0.87
CA SER A 222 0.42 2.74 0.31
C SER A 222 1.00 1.33 0.27
N PHE A 223 1.18 0.73 -0.89
CA PHE A 223 1.79 -0.59 -1.09
C PHE A 223 3.03 -0.52 -2.01
N ALA A 224 3.61 0.66 -2.20
CA ALA A 224 4.77 0.82 -3.06
C ALA A 224 5.93 -0.06 -2.58
N TYR A 225 6.53 -0.82 -3.50
CA TYR A 225 7.63 -1.75 -3.28
C TYR A 225 7.34 -2.87 -2.26
N ALA A 226 6.07 -3.13 -1.93
CA ALA A 226 5.71 -4.29 -1.14
C ALA A 226 6.10 -5.59 -1.87
N THR A 227 6.54 -6.60 -1.12
CA THR A 227 6.91 -7.91 -1.67
C THR A 227 6.08 -8.98 -0.99
N ILE A 228 5.09 -9.48 -1.70
CA ILE A 228 4.13 -10.47 -1.25
C ILE A 228 4.44 -11.78 -1.96
N THR A 229 4.65 -12.86 -1.23
CA THR A 229 5.00 -14.13 -1.87
C THR A 229 3.80 -14.84 -2.48
N GLY A 230 2.59 -14.46 -2.09
CA GLY A 230 1.33 -15.03 -2.57
C GLY A 230 0.39 -13.98 -3.13
N VAL A 231 -0.88 -14.08 -2.78
CA VAL A 231 -1.98 -13.28 -3.33
C VAL A 231 -2.17 -11.96 -2.58
N VAL A 232 -2.47 -10.91 -3.34
CA VAL A 232 -3.05 -9.66 -2.83
C VAL A 232 -4.50 -9.57 -3.28
N SER A 233 -5.43 -9.52 -2.32
CA SER A 233 -6.86 -9.35 -2.57
C SER A 233 -7.35 -8.06 -1.95
N VAL A 234 -8.02 -7.22 -2.75
CA VAL A 234 -8.52 -5.92 -2.33
C VAL A 234 -9.98 -5.78 -2.74
N ALA A 235 -10.86 -5.67 -1.75
CA ALA A 235 -12.28 -5.43 -1.93
C ALA A 235 -12.66 -4.01 -1.47
N GLY A 236 -13.53 -3.35 -2.24
CA GLY A 236 -14.14 -2.06 -1.99
C GLY A 236 -13.37 -0.77 -2.34
N PRO A 237 -12.13 -0.75 -2.88
CA PRO A 237 -11.35 0.49 -2.99
C PRO A 237 -11.97 1.44 -4.00
N ALA A 238 -12.76 2.40 -3.54
CA ALA A 238 -13.33 3.43 -4.41
C ALA A 238 -12.24 4.27 -5.08
N THR A 239 -11.10 4.46 -4.41
CA THR A 239 -9.97 5.22 -4.96
C THR A 239 -8.64 4.52 -4.66
N ILE A 240 -7.79 4.47 -5.68
CA ILE A 240 -6.42 3.99 -5.63
C ILE A 240 -5.50 5.19 -5.92
N GLY A 241 -4.68 5.57 -4.95
CA GLY A 241 -3.83 6.75 -5.00
C GLY A 241 -2.69 6.67 -6.01
N GLN A 242 -2.01 7.80 -6.19
CA GLN A 242 -0.78 7.86 -6.99
C GLN A 242 0.25 6.87 -6.44
N ASN A 243 0.90 6.10 -7.32
CA ASN A 243 1.91 5.09 -6.98
C ASN A 243 1.46 4.02 -5.95
N ALA A 244 0.15 3.86 -5.70
CA ALA A 244 -0.35 3.04 -4.60
C ALA A 244 0.24 1.62 -4.59
N PHE A 245 0.30 0.98 -5.74
CA PHE A 245 0.98 -0.28 -6.00
C PHE A 245 2.08 -0.01 -7.02
N TYR A 246 3.08 0.81 -6.69
CA TYR A 246 4.24 1.01 -7.55
C TYR A 246 5.32 -0.01 -7.19
N GLY A 247 5.78 -0.81 -8.15
CA GLY A 247 6.82 -1.82 -7.95
C GLY A 247 6.51 -2.91 -6.90
N LEU A 248 5.24 -3.09 -6.51
CA LEU A 248 4.74 -4.26 -5.81
C LEU A 248 5.08 -5.54 -6.61
N LYS A 249 5.38 -6.57 -5.82
CA LYS A 249 5.64 -7.93 -6.29
C LYS A 249 4.65 -8.86 -5.60
N ALA A 250 3.91 -9.62 -6.37
CA ALA A 250 2.94 -10.60 -5.87
C ALA A 250 2.77 -11.73 -6.90
N GLU A 251 2.21 -12.88 -6.48
CA GLU A 251 1.78 -13.90 -7.43
C GLU A 251 0.59 -13.39 -8.26
N SER A 252 -0.40 -12.80 -7.58
CA SER A 252 -1.57 -12.19 -8.20
C SER A 252 -2.09 -11.00 -7.40
N LEU A 253 -2.83 -10.12 -8.09
CA LEU A 253 -3.52 -8.98 -7.51
C LEU A 253 -4.95 -8.95 -8.02
N THR A 254 -5.91 -9.15 -7.12
CA THR A 254 -7.34 -9.05 -7.44
C THR A 254 -7.93 -7.80 -6.81
N LEU A 255 -8.53 -6.97 -7.64
CA LEU A 255 -9.36 -5.84 -7.22
C LEU A 255 -10.79 -6.17 -7.63
N ASP A 256 -11.77 -5.74 -6.81
CA ASP A 256 -13.16 -5.88 -7.18
C ASP A 256 -13.65 -4.76 -8.12
N ASP A 257 -14.88 -4.90 -8.60
CA ASP A 257 -15.46 -4.03 -9.62
C ASP A 257 -15.96 -2.69 -9.04
N GLU A 258 -15.62 -2.36 -7.78
CA GLU A 258 -15.94 -1.09 -7.12
C GLU A 258 -14.84 -0.03 -7.23
N VAL A 259 -13.70 -0.37 -7.87
CA VAL A 259 -12.64 0.60 -8.19
C VAL A 259 -13.19 1.70 -9.08
N ALA A 260 -13.28 2.95 -8.60
CA ALA A 260 -13.76 4.08 -9.41
C ALA A 260 -12.61 4.91 -10.00
N ASN A 261 -11.56 5.18 -9.23
CA ASN A 261 -10.44 6.05 -9.64
C ASN A 261 -9.08 5.38 -9.41
N ILE A 262 -8.25 5.37 -10.44
CA ILE A 262 -6.86 4.90 -10.39
C ILE A 262 -5.93 6.09 -10.61
N GLY A 263 -5.02 6.33 -9.66
CA GLY A 263 -4.06 7.43 -9.69
C GLY A 263 -2.94 7.26 -10.73
N GLU A 264 -2.14 8.31 -10.88
CA GLU A 264 -0.94 8.27 -11.72
C GLU A 264 0.02 7.18 -11.24
N ALA A 265 0.54 6.39 -12.18
CA ALA A 265 1.51 5.31 -11.93
C ALA A 265 1.11 4.29 -10.84
N ALA A 266 -0.18 4.17 -10.54
CA ALA A 266 -0.71 3.36 -9.44
C ALA A 266 -0.34 1.87 -9.50
N PHE A 267 -0.08 1.32 -10.68
CA PHE A 267 0.37 -0.06 -10.95
C PHE A 267 1.62 -0.06 -11.85
N ALA A 268 2.45 0.98 -11.77
CA ALA A 268 3.65 1.07 -12.60
C ALA A 268 4.74 0.14 -12.06
N TYR A 269 5.43 -0.54 -12.98
CA TYR A 269 6.54 -1.48 -12.69
C TYR A 269 6.20 -2.66 -11.77
N GLU A 270 4.91 -2.97 -11.63
CA GLU A 270 4.45 -4.16 -10.93
C GLU A 270 5.05 -5.44 -11.51
N THR A 271 5.44 -6.36 -10.63
CA THR A 271 5.83 -7.72 -11.00
C THR A 271 4.78 -8.69 -10.47
N ILE A 272 3.67 -8.75 -11.19
CA ILE A 272 2.59 -9.70 -10.99
C ILE A 272 2.60 -10.63 -12.20
N ASN A 273 2.65 -11.95 -11.97
CA ASN A 273 2.71 -12.96 -13.05
C ASN A 273 1.31 -13.51 -13.38
N ASP A 274 0.29 -12.69 -13.18
CA ASP A 274 -1.11 -13.03 -13.40
C ASP A 274 -1.88 -11.79 -13.91
N THR A 275 -3.19 -11.87 -13.87
CA THR A 275 -4.14 -10.88 -14.35
C THR A 275 -4.34 -9.77 -13.32
N ILE A 276 -4.38 -8.52 -13.80
CA ILE A 276 -4.92 -7.39 -13.05
C ILE A 276 -6.34 -7.13 -13.55
N ASN A 277 -7.33 -7.25 -12.67
CA ASN A 277 -8.72 -6.87 -12.96
C ASN A 277 -9.00 -5.46 -12.42
N VAL A 278 -9.38 -4.53 -13.29
CA VAL A 278 -9.79 -3.16 -12.93
C VAL A 278 -11.08 -2.77 -13.66
N ALA A 279 -11.95 -3.76 -13.93
CA ALA A 279 -13.13 -3.62 -14.77
C ALA A 279 -14.23 -2.65 -14.27
N GLY A 280 -14.10 -2.11 -13.05
CA GLY A 280 -14.99 -1.07 -12.52
C GLY A 280 -14.54 0.37 -12.81
N SER A 281 -13.31 0.59 -13.29
CA SER A 281 -12.63 1.89 -13.21
C SER A 281 -13.20 2.95 -14.15
N ALA A 282 -13.65 4.08 -13.57
CA ALA A 282 -14.14 5.23 -14.32
C ALA A 282 -13.01 6.18 -14.77
N MET A 283 -11.92 6.29 -14.01
CA MET A 283 -10.76 7.12 -14.35
C MET A 283 -9.44 6.37 -14.15
N ILE A 284 -8.57 6.44 -15.16
CA ILE A 284 -7.22 5.85 -15.13
C ILE A 284 -6.19 6.96 -15.30
N GLY A 285 -5.34 7.13 -14.29
CA GLY A 285 -4.28 8.12 -14.26
C GLY A 285 -3.18 7.86 -15.28
N LYS A 286 -2.39 8.90 -15.55
CA LYS A 286 -1.23 8.82 -16.44
C LYS A 286 -0.29 7.70 -15.99
N ASN A 287 0.24 6.93 -16.93
CA ASN A 287 1.20 5.86 -16.65
C ASN A 287 0.72 4.81 -15.63
N ALA A 288 -0.58 4.70 -15.34
CA ALA A 288 -1.10 3.82 -14.29
C ALA A 288 -0.56 2.38 -14.39
N PHE A 289 -0.41 1.85 -15.61
CA PHE A 289 0.10 0.50 -15.85
C PHE A 289 1.47 0.49 -16.57
N TYR A 290 2.23 1.59 -16.47
CA TYR A 290 3.50 1.71 -17.18
C TYR A 290 4.53 0.68 -16.69
N GLY A 291 5.05 -0.14 -17.60
CA GLY A 291 6.06 -1.15 -17.25
C GLY A 291 5.55 -2.31 -16.39
N THR A 292 4.23 -2.49 -16.25
CA THR A 292 3.64 -3.65 -15.58
C THR A 292 4.01 -4.94 -16.31
N LYS A 293 4.17 -6.03 -15.55
CA LYS A 293 4.44 -7.38 -16.06
C LYS A 293 3.24 -8.32 -16.01
N ALA A 294 2.05 -7.81 -15.68
CA ALA A 294 0.82 -8.59 -15.69
C ALA A 294 0.62 -9.30 -17.04
N THR A 295 0.18 -10.55 -16.99
CA THR A 295 -0.01 -11.38 -18.21
C THR A 295 -1.28 -10.99 -18.96
N SER A 296 -2.26 -10.45 -18.26
CA SER A 296 -3.45 -9.87 -18.84
C SER A 296 -3.98 -8.70 -18.00
N LEU A 297 -4.69 -7.79 -18.66
CA LEU A 297 -5.31 -6.62 -18.04
C LEU A 297 -6.77 -6.57 -18.47
N THR A 298 -7.68 -6.68 -17.52
CA THR A 298 -9.11 -6.52 -17.77
C THR A 298 -9.50 -5.09 -17.46
N LEU A 299 -9.86 -4.34 -18.51
CA LEU A 299 -10.44 -3.01 -18.42
C LEU A 299 -11.95 -3.09 -18.71
N GLY A 300 -12.72 -2.33 -17.97
CA GLY A 300 -14.17 -2.21 -18.09
C GLY A 300 -14.59 -0.93 -17.40
N GLY A 301 -15.67 -0.32 -17.87
CA GLY A 301 -16.30 0.80 -17.19
C GLY A 301 -17.68 0.34 -16.72
N LYS A 302 -18.13 0.83 -15.55
CA LYS A 302 -19.57 0.84 -15.27
C LYS A 302 -20.21 1.74 -16.35
N ALA A 303 -21.00 1.13 -17.23
CA ALA A 303 -21.74 1.82 -18.30
C ALA A 303 -22.78 2.80 -17.75
#